data_AF-A0A415VKD1-F1
#
_entry.id   AF-A0A415VKD1-F1
#
_cell.length_a   1.000
_cell.length_b   1.000
_cell.length_c   1.000
_cell.angle_alpha   90.00
_cell.angle_beta   90.00
_cell.angle_gamma   90.00
#
_symmetry.space_group_name_H-M   'P 1'
#
loop_
_entity.id
_entity.type
_entity.pdbx_description
1 polymer ?
#
loop_
_entity_poly.entity_id
_entity_poly.type
_entity_poly.pdbx_seq_one_letter_code
_entity_poly.pdbx_strand_id
1 'polypeptide(L)'
;MLTLASCSTDQEGPIYTPMSENVSLSTKTQSYQTQESSLEIPVRFVRSDASKEYTAHYNISTTADKIFSDPNNGEVTFKAGEGVAIVTIKAENMQKGTTYKAKLTLSDADVALKDTVTNNMLTESTISIMCDYEWEDAGTVSFTDATFAETPATVEGVKILHAVTDEFNLYKLVAPYNAIYGDEIGEADIQFYLNEDYSAKDLASAGKLDIFPNAGYKMYWDTKNYPDYNNFSNEGDIFVVNFLLTDDKDLFPGGYFSFKWDKWPGNK
;
A
#
# COMPACT_ATOMS: atom_id res chain seq x y z
N MET A 1 4.12 19.36 65.35
CA MET A 1 4.16 18.06 64.65
C MET A 1 3.38 18.25 63.36
N LEU A 2 4.00 17.92 62.22
CA LEU A 2 3.63 18.28 60.84
C LEU A 2 2.13 18.15 60.53
N THR A 3 1.50 19.26 60.12
CA THR A 3 0.31 19.23 59.26
C THR A 3 0.79 18.98 57.83
N LEU A 4 0.49 17.80 57.28
CA LEU A 4 0.67 17.51 55.86
C LEU A 4 -0.27 18.42 55.07
N ALA A 5 0.29 19.44 54.42
CA ALA A 5 -0.43 20.20 53.41
C ALA A 5 -0.70 19.27 52.22
N SER A 6 -1.98 19.00 51.95
CA SER A 6 -2.43 18.33 50.73
C SER A 6 -2.05 19.21 49.53
N CYS A 7 -1.08 18.78 48.73
CA CYS A 7 -0.93 19.25 47.36
C CYS A 7 -2.05 18.62 46.53
N SER A 8 -3.21 19.28 46.47
CA SER A 8 -4.28 18.94 45.52
C SER A 8 -4.73 20.21 44.81
N THR A 9 -3.83 20.75 44.01
CA THR A 9 -4.23 21.57 42.86
C THR A 9 -3.56 20.93 41.67
N ASP A 10 -4.16 19.84 41.17
CA ASP A 10 -3.97 19.52 39.77
C ASP A 10 -4.33 20.79 39.00
N GLN A 11 -3.35 21.36 38.30
CA GLN A 11 -3.67 22.32 37.28
C GLN A 11 -4.27 21.53 36.12
N GLU A 12 -5.55 21.25 36.22
CA GLU A 12 -6.33 20.95 35.04
C GLU A 12 -6.23 22.17 34.13
N GLY A 13 -5.60 21.99 32.97
CA GLY A 13 -5.63 22.97 31.92
C GLY A 13 -7.08 23.35 31.58
N PRO A 14 -7.30 24.47 30.89
CA PRO A 14 -8.65 24.90 30.54
C PRO A 14 -9.41 23.76 29.85
N ILE A 15 -10.61 23.45 30.36
CA ILE A 15 -11.51 22.48 29.77
C ILE A 15 -11.88 22.99 28.37
N TYR A 16 -11.49 22.26 27.33
CA TYR A 16 -11.91 22.55 25.96
C TYR A 16 -13.42 22.41 25.86
N THR A 17 -14.10 23.50 25.56
CA THR A 17 -15.55 23.52 25.28
C THR A 17 -15.71 23.70 23.76
N PRO A 18 -16.16 22.67 23.04
CA PRO A 18 -16.34 22.76 21.59
C PRO A 18 -17.38 23.83 21.26
N MET A 19 -17.10 24.64 20.23
CA MET A 19 -18.02 25.69 19.76
C MET A 19 -18.79 25.29 18.51
N SER A 20 -18.48 24.13 17.94
CA SER A 20 -19.13 23.56 16.76
C SER A 20 -18.95 22.04 16.73
N GLU A 21 -19.61 21.38 15.78
CA GLU A 21 -19.59 19.92 15.65
C GLU A 21 -18.18 19.38 15.41
N ASN A 22 -17.44 20.02 14.50
CA ASN A 22 -16.05 19.69 14.18
C ASN A 22 -15.83 18.19 13.92
N VAL A 23 -16.65 17.64 13.02
CA VAL A 23 -16.56 16.23 12.63
C VAL A 23 -15.30 16.01 11.80
N SER A 24 -14.53 15.00 12.13
CA SER A 24 -13.29 14.65 11.44
C SER A 24 -13.22 13.15 11.19
N LEU A 25 -12.61 12.76 10.08
CA LEU A 25 -12.12 11.39 9.92
C LEU A 25 -10.96 11.17 10.91
N SER A 26 -10.76 9.95 11.40
CA SER A 26 -9.66 9.68 12.33
C SER A 26 -8.35 9.29 11.64
N THR A 27 -8.42 8.86 10.38
CA THR A 27 -7.28 8.22 9.70
C THR A 27 -7.17 8.73 8.27
N LYS A 28 -6.00 9.27 7.91
CA LYS A 28 -5.75 9.83 6.56
C LYS A 28 -5.65 8.74 5.48
N THR A 29 -4.99 7.63 5.79
CA THR A 29 -4.81 6.51 4.86
C THR A 29 -5.01 5.20 5.61
N GLN A 30 -5.81 4.31 5.03
CA GLN A 30 -6.01 2.94 5.48
C GLN A 30 -5.58 2.00 4.37
N SER A 31 -4.61 1.14 4.65
CA SER A 31 -4.05 0.19 3.69
C SER A 31 -4.31 -1.23 4.18
N TYR A 32 -4.85 -2.06 3.29
CA TYR A 32 -5.16 -3.46 3.55
C TYR A 32 -4.54 -4.35 2.48
N GLN A 33 -4.15 -5.55 2.87
CA GLN A 33 -3.82 -6.65 1.97
C GLN A 33 -4.67 -7.84 2.37
N THR A 34 -5.32 -8.47 1.39
CA THR A 34 -6.20 -9.62 1.61
C THR A 34 -6.10 -10.58 0.44
N GLN A 35 -6.33 -11.86 0.69
CA GLN A 35 -6.56 -12.85 -0.35
C GLN A 35 -8.06 -13.02 -0.63
N GLU A 36 -8.93 -12.51 0.23
CA GLU A 36 -10.37 -12.62 0.02
C GLU A 36 -10.85 -11.64 -1.05
N SER A 37 -11.80 -12.06 -1.88
CA SER A 37 -12.44 -11.17 -2.86
C SER A 37 -13.38 -10.14 -2.23
N SER A 38 -13.54 -10.19 -0.89
CA SER A 38 -14.37 -9.28 -0.11
C SER A 38 -13.70 -8.86 1.20
N LEU A 39 -13.91 -7.60 1.60
CA LEU A 39 -13.41 -7.05 2.87
C LEU A 39 -14.38 -6.01 3.42
N GLU A 40 -14.58 -6.04 4.75
CA GLU A 40 -15.30 -4.99 5.49
C GLU A 40 -14.32 -4.02 6.15
N ILE A 41 -14.52 -2.72 5.94
CA ILE A 41 -13.54 -1.68 6.25
C ILE A 41 -14.17 -0.67 7.19
N PRO A 42 -13.78 -0.67 8.48
CA PRO A 42 -14.30 0.29 9.43
C PRO A 42 -13.67 1.66 9.19
N VAL A 43 -14.49 2.67 8.90
CA VAL A 43 -14.06 4.06 8.84
C VAL A 43 -14.57 4.77 10.08
N ARG A 44 -13.64 5.29 10.88
CA ARG A 44 -13.93 5.96 12.14
C ARG A 44 -14.01 7.48 11.95
N PHE A 45 -15.10 8.05 12.44
CA PHE A 45 -15.35 9.47 12.53
C PHE A 45 -15.30 9.89 14.00
N VAL A 46 -14.78 11.09 14.25
CA VAL A 46 -14.74 11.72 15.56
C VAL A 46 -15.46 13.07 15.50
N ARG A 47 -16.07 13.48 16.60
CA ARG A 47 -16.82 14.72 16.73
C ARG A 47 -16.49 15.37 18.06
N SER A 48 -16.33 16.69 18.07
CA SER A 48 -15.94 17.43 19.27
C SER A 48 -17.13 17.70 20.20
N ASP A 49 -18.26 18.19 19.66
CA ASP A 49 -19.48 18.38 20.44
C ASP A 49 -20.28 17.08 20.50
N ALA A 50 -20.38 16.44 21.66
CA ALA A 50 -21.18 15.23 21.85
C ALA A 50 -22.51 15.51 22.56
N SER A 51 -22.90 16.77 22.77
CA SER A 51 -24.04 17.13 23.63
C SER A 51 -25.40 16.69 23.08
N LYS A 52 -25.53 16.56 21.76
CA LYS A 52 -26.77 16.19 21.06
C LYS A 52 -26.47 15.19 19.95
N GLU A 53 -27.51 14.51 19.48
CA GLU A 53 -27.42 13.71 18.26
C GLU A 53 -27.08 14.59 17.05
N TYR A 54 -26.27 14.06 16.13
CA TYR A 54 -25.89 14.72 14.88
C TYR A 54 -25.59 13.70 13.79
N THR A 55 -26.00 14.00 12.56
CA THR A 55 -25.65 13.22 11.37
C THR A 55 -24.74 14.04 10.48
N ALA A 56 -23.52 13.54 10.25
CA ALA A 56 -22.58 14.11 9.29
C ALA A 56 -22.72 13.39 7.95
N HIS A 57 -22.33 14.07 6.87
CA HIS A 57 -22.42 13.57 5.50
C HIS A 57 -21.05 13.49 4.85
N TYR A 58 -20.86 12.50 4.00
CA TYR A 58 -19.64 12.26 3.23
C TYR A 58 -19.96 11.65 1.87
N ASN A 59 -18.99 11.73 0.96
CA ASN A 59 -19.04 11.10 -0.34
C ASN A 59 -17.89 10.11 -0.47
N ILE A 60 -18.12 9.04 -1.24
CA ILE A 60 -17.08 8.11 -1.67
C ILE A 60 -16.85 8.29 -3.17
N SER A 61 -15.58 8.47 -3.54
CA SER A 61 -15.15 8.50 -4.93
C SER A 61 -14.14 7.38 -5.19
N THR A 62 -14.28 6.70 -6.33
CA THR A 62 -13.39 5.63 -6.77
C THR A 62 -13.39 5.56 -8.29
N THR A 63 -12.34 5.01 -8.88
CA THR A 63 -12.31 4.59 -10.29
C THR A 63 -12.71 3.13 -10.47
N ALA A 64 -12.89 2.39 -9.37
CA ALA A 64 -13.28 0.99 -9.36
C ALA A 64 -14.78 0.86 -9.03
N ASP A 65 -15.60 1.31 -9.96
CA ASP A 65 -17.06 1.25 -9.82
C ASP A 65 -17.52 -0.17 -9.48
N LYS A 66 -18.49 -0.28 -8.56
CA LYS A 66 -19.08 -1.55 -8.06
C LYS A 66 -18.18 -2.40 -7.16
N ILE A 67 -16.91 -2.05 -6.96
CA ILE A 67 -16.07 -2.72 -5.96
C ILE A 67 -16.42 -2.23 -4.57
N PHE A 68 -16.49 -0.90 -4.39
CA PHE A 68 -16.84 -0.30 -3.12
C PHE A 68 -18.35 -0.05 -3.01
N SER A 69 -18.94 -0.43 -1.87
CA SER A 69 -20.30 -0.08 -1.50
C SER A 69 -20.37 0.49 -0.09
N ASP A 70 -21.28 1.43 0.11
CA ASP A 70 -21.55 2.04 1.40
C ASP A 70 -23.01 1.81 1.80
N PRO A 71 -23.26 0.88 2.73
CA PRO A 71 -24.60 0.63 3.24
C PRO A 71 -25.23 1.84 3.96
N ASN A 72 -24.42 2.82 4.39
CA ASN A 72 -24.87 4.01 5.12
C ASN A 72 -25.21 5.18 4.18
N ASN A 73 -25.03 5.01 2.87
CA ASN A 73 -25.37 6.00 1.84
C ASN A 73 -24.80 7.40 2.10
N GLY A 74 -23.55 7.49 2.55
CA GLY A 74 -22.87 8.76 2.78
C GLY A 74 -23.22 9.45 4.09
N GLU A 75 -23.85 8.75 5.04
CA GLU A 75 -24.24 9.32 6.34
C GLU A 75 -23.54 8.61 7.51
N VAL A 76 -23.23 9.38 8.55
CA VAL A 76 -22.77 8.86 9.85
C VAL A 76 -23.48 9.59 10.99
N THR A 77 -24.23 8.84 11.79
CA THR A 77 -24.97 9.39 12.92
C THR A 77 -24.25 9.13 14.24
N PHE A 78 -24.04 10.21 14.99
CA PHE A 78 -23.54 10.22 16.36
C PHE A 78 -24.73 10.40 17.30
N LYS A 79 -24.94 9.50 18.26
CA LYS A 79 -25.97 9.70 19.29
C LYS A 79 -25.54 10.76 20.29
N ALA A 80 -26.50 11.29 21.06
CA ALA A 80 -26.17 12.15 22.18
C ALA A 80 -25.24 11.44 23.17
N GLY A 81 -24.13 12.08 23.52
CA GLY A 81 -23.05 11.54 24.34
C GLY A 81 -21.93 10.83 23.55
N GLU A 82 -22.07 10.63 22.24
CA GLU A 82 -21.06 9.95 21.42
C GLU A 82 -20.16 10.94 20.67
N GLY A 83 -18.86 10.92 20.98
CA GLY A 83 -17.83 11.65 20.21
C GLY A 83 -17.19 10.81 19.10
N VAL A 84 -17.64 9.57 18.90
CA VAL A 84 -17.07 8.61 17.94
C VAL A 84 -18.18 7.80 17.29
N ALA A 85 -18.13 7.68 15.97
CA ALA A 85 -19.00 6.80 15.20
C ALA A 85 -18.16 6.03 14.17
N ILE A 86 -18.63 4.85 13.77
CA ILE A 86 -17.95 3.99 12.79
C ILE A 86 -18.96 3.61 11.71
N VAL A 87 -18.58 3.82 10.46
CA VAL A 87 -19.28 3.27 9.29
C VAL A 87 -18.46 2.14 8.71
N THR A 88 -19.12 1.15 8.12
CA THR A 88 -18.45 0.02 7.47
C THR A 88 -18.59 0.15 5.96
N ILE A 89 -17.48 0.39 5.27
CA ILE A 89 -17.41 0.36 3.82
C ILE A 89 -17.11 -1.07 3.40
N LYS A 90 -17.81 -1.56 2.39
CA LYS A 90 -17.58 -2.91 1.84
C LYS A 90 -16.79 -2.80 0.56
N ALA A 91 -15.81 -3.69 0.39
CA ALA A 91 -15.19 -3.97 -0.89
C ALA A 91 -15.54 -5.39 -1.29
N GLU A 92 -16.07 -5.61 -2.48
CA GLU A 92 -16.55 -6.91 -2.96
C GLU A 92 -16.14 -7.13 -4.42
N ASN A 93 -16.16 -8.39 -4.87
CA ASN A 93 -15.80 -8.80 -6.23
C ASN A 93 -14.38 -8.39 -6.66
N MET A 94 -13.47 -8.22 -5.68
CA MET A 94 -12.09 -7.84 -5.94
C MET A 94 -11.37 -8.97 -6.69
N GLN A 95 -10.68 -8.60 -7.76
CA GLN A 95 -9.85 -9.50 -8.53
C GLN A 95 -8.47 -9.58 -7.90
N LYS A 96 -7.92 -10.79 -7.91
CA LYS A 96 -6.56 -11.07 -7.44
C LYS A 96 -5.53 -10.24 -8.24
N GLY A 97 -4.40 -9.93 -7.62
CA GLY A 97 -3.35 -9.10 -8.20
C GLY A 97 -3.71 -7.63 -8.40
N THR A 98 -4.88 -7.16 -7.92
CA THR A 98 -5.37 -5.81 -8.20
C THR A 98 -5.39 -4.95 -6.92
N THR A 99 -4.88 -3.73 -7.03
CA THR A 99 -5.03 -2.70 -5.99
C THR A 99 -6.24 -1.82 -6.28
N TYR A 100 -7.13 -1.71 -5.31
CA TYR A 100 -8.33 -0.88 -5.34
C TYR A 100 -8.18 0.31 -4.41
N LYS A 101 -8.62 1.49 -4.86
CA LYS A 101 -8.56 2.73 -4.06
C LYS A 101 -9.91 3.43 -4.04
N ALA A 102 -10.29 3.92 -2.87
CA ALA A 102 -11.45 4.78 -2.67
C ALA A 102 -11.07 5.96 -1.78
N LYS A 103 -11.70 7.10 -2.02
CA LYS A 103 -11.51 8.32 -1.23
C LYS A 103 -12.84 8.73 -0.62
N LEU A 104 -12.86 8.84 0.70
CA LEU A 104 -13.94 9.42 1.47
C LEU A 104 -13.66 10.91 1.69
N THR A 105 -14.67 11.74 1.48
CA THR A 105 -14.59 13.20 1.66
C THR A 105 -15.82 13.68 2.42
N LEU A 106 -15.62 14.37 3.54
CA LEU A 106 -16.71 15.05 4.28
C LEU A 106 -17.38 16.10 3.39
N SER A 107 -18.68 16.30 3.59
CA SER A 107 -19.44 17.31 2.84
C SER A 107 -18.98 18.73 3.16
N ASP A 108 -19.10 19.66 2.21
CA ASP A 108 -18.74 21.07 2.43
C ASP A 108 -19.52 21.70 3.60
N ALA A 109 -20.77 21.25 3.82
CA ALA A 109 -21.60 21.72 4.93
C ALA A 109 -21.04 21.28 6.29
N ASP A 110 -20.59 20.04 6.41
CA ASP A 110 -19.93 19.53 7.63
C ASP A 110 -18.56 20.19 7.83
N VAL A 111 -17.82 20.40 6.74
CA VAL A 111 -16.52 21.07 6.77
C VAL A 111 -16.64 22.53 7.25
N ALA A 112 -17.73 23.21 6.91
CA ALA A 112 -18.02 24.56 7.38
C ALA A 112 -18.25 24.66 8.89
N LEU A 113 -18.53 23.54 9.57
CA LEU A 113 -18.72 23.45 11.02
C LEU A 113 -17.43 23.13 11.79
N LYS A 114 -16.26 23.34 11.18
CA LYS A 114 -14.97 23.21 11.86
C LYS A 114 -14.84 24.17 13.06
N ASP A 115 -14.21 23.70 14.12
CA ASP A 115 -13.94 24.54 15.30
C ASP A 115 -12.75 25.45 15.02
N THR A 116 -12.92 26.75 15.30
CA THR A 116 -11.88 27.77 15.08
C THR A 116 -10.72 27.70 16.08
N VAL A 117 -10.88 26.98 17.19
CA VAL A 117 -9.88 26.79 18.26
C VAL A 117 -8.92 25.65 17.92
N THR A 118 -9.44 24.49 17.51
CA THR A 118 -8.61 23.33 17.18
C THR A 118 -8.15 23.34 15.73
N ASN A 119 -8.98 23.85 14.80
CA ASN A 119 -8.77 24.04 13.34
C ASN A 119 -8.02 22.90 12.61
N ASN A 120 -8.00 21.70 13.20
CA ASN A 120 -7.31 20.51 12.73
C ASN A 120 -8.36 19.43 12.49
N MET A 121 -8.98 19.50 11.32
CA MET A 121 -10.01 18.57 10.89
C MET A 121 -9.48 17.81 9.68
N LEU A 122 -9.53 16.49 9.74
CA LEU A 122 -9.23 15.63 8.61
C LEU A 122 -10.51 15.44 7.80
N THR A 123 -10.57 16.10 6.65
CA THR A 123 -11.74 16.12 5.78
C THR A 123 -11.78 14.97 4.79
N GLU A 124 -10.66 14.26 4.63
CA GLU A 124 -10.50 13.22 3.62
C GLU A 124 -9.76 12.01 4.19
N SER A 125 -10.17 10.82 3.74
CA SER A 125 -9.51 9.55 4.04
C SER A 125 -9.42 8.70 2.77
N THR A 126 -8.27 8.09 2.56
CA THR A 126 -8.05 7.16 1.44
C THR A 126 -8.03 5.73 1.96
N ILE A 127 -8.80 4.86 1.33
CA ILE A 127 -8.75 3.41 1.49
C ILE A 127 -7.96 2.84 0.31
N SER A 128 -7.00 1.97 0.58
CA SER A 128 -6.25 1.20 -0.42
C SER A 128 -6.28 -0.28 -0.04
N ILE A 129 -6.70 -1.14 -0.96
CA ILE A 129 -6.77 -2.60 -0.74
C ILE A 129 -6.01 -3.29 -1.86
N MET A 130 -5.00 -4.09 -1.51
CA MET A 130 -4.41 -5.05 -2.43
C MET A 130 -5.10 -6.40 -2.24
N CYS A 131 -5.84 -6.85 -3.26
CA CYS A 131 -6.34 -8.22 -3.32
C CYS A 131 -5.23 -9.09 -3.91
N ASP A 132 -4.46 -9.75 -3.04
CA ASP A 132 -3.26 -10.49 -3.38
C ASP A 132 -3.57 -11.93 -3.78
N TYR A 133 -2.66 -12.54 -4.54
CA TYR A 133 -2.74 -13.96 -4.87
C TYR A 133 -2.53 -14.83 -3.63
N GLU A 134 -3.02 -16.06 -3.73
CA GLU A 134 -2.46 -17.14 -2.92
C GLU A 134 -1.09 -17.48 -3.50
N TRP A 135 -0.11 -17.66 -2.62
CA TRP A 135 1.28 -17.87 -3.00
C TRP A 135 1.76 -19.19 -2.42
N GLU A 136 2.33 -20.05 -3.27
CA GLU A 136 3.02 -21.27 -2.85
C GLU A 136 4.54 -21.07 -2.90
N ASP A 137 5.26 -21.82 -2.07
CA ASP A 137 6.72 -21.79 -2.04
C ASP A 137 7.30 -22.39 -3.32
N ALA A 138 8.08 -21.59 -4.05
CA ALA A 138 8.75 -22.00 -5.27
C ALA A 138 10.28 -22.16 -5.07
N GLY A 139 10.75 -22.04 -3.83
CA GLY A 139 12.15 -22.23 -3.44
C GLY A 139 12.89 -20.92 -3.18
N THR A 140 14.17 -20.92 -3.49
CA THR A 140 15.08 -19.79 -3.24
C THR A 140 15.92 -19.46 -4.45
N VAL A 141 16.46 -18.25 -4.45
CA VAL A 141 17.37 -17.77 -5.49
C VAL A 141 18.60 -17.12 -4.85
N SER A 142 19.72 -17.18 -5.59
CA SER A 142 20.82 -16.23 -5.44
C SER A 142 20.46 -14.97 -6.23
N PHE A 143 20.34 -13.82 -5.57
CA PHE A 143 19.98 -12.55 -6.21
C PHE A 143 21.20 -11.64 -6.28
N THR A 144 21.46 -11.08 -7.46
CA THR A 144 22.58 -10.18 -7.73
C THR A 144 22.08 -8.86 -8.27
N ASP A 145 22.46 -7.76 -7.60
CA ASP A 145 22.19 -6.39 -8.00
C ASP A 145 23.43 -5.77 -8.67
N ALA A 146 23.25 -5.24 -9.88
CA ALA A 146 24.23 -4.46 -10.63
C ALA A 146 23.66 -3.09 -11.10
N THR A 147 22.70 -2.54 -10.36
CA THR A 147 21.96 -1.31 -10.74
C THR A 147 22.87 -0.07 -10.76
N PHE A 148 23.76 0.04 -9.77
CA PHE A 148 24.64 1.22 -9.58
C PHE A 148 26.11 0.88 -9.37
N ALA A 149 26.47 -0.41 -9.42
CA ALA A 149 27.73 -0.87 -8.86
C ALA A 149 28.76 -1.22 -9.94
N GLU A 150 29.98 -0.72 -9.78
CA GLU A 150 31.14 -1.23 -10.52
C GLU A 150 31.42 -2.70 -10.18
N THR A 151 31.00 -3.14 -8.99
CA THR A 151 31.05 -4.54 -8.53
C THR A 151 29.67 -4.96 -8.04
N PRO A 152 28.99 -5.91 -8.71
CA PRO A 152 27.67 -6.37 -8.30
C PRO A 152 27.65 -6.93 -6.87
N ALA A 153 26.53 -6.71 -6.16
CA ALA A 153 26.29 -7.26 -4.83
C ALA A 153 25.37 -8.47 -4.93
N THR A 154 25.70 -9.56 -4.22
CA THR A 154 24.93 -10.82 -4.27
C THR A 154 24.51 -11.25 -2.88
N VAL A 155 23.28 -11.76 -2.76
CA VAL A 155 22.75 -12.41 -1.57
C VAL A 155 22.12 -13.75 -1.93
N GLU A 156 22.31 -14.74 -1.06
CA GLU A 156 21.73 -16.08 -1.21
C GLU A 156 20.42 -16.20 -0.42
N GLY A 157 19.53 -17.08 -0.88
CA GLY A 157 18.34 -17.47 -0.11
C GLY A 157 17.16 -16.51 -0.20
N VAL A 158 17.12 -15.63 -1.22
CA VAL A 158 15.93 -14.82 -1.51
C VAL A 158 14.79 -15.75 -1.87
N LYS A 159 13.64 -15.63 -1.19
CA LYS A 159 12.48 -16.49 -1.46
C LYS A 159 11.88 -16.15 -2.82
N ILE A 160 11.48 -17.18 -3.54
CA ILE A 160 10.63 -17.07 -4.73
C ILE A 160 9.32 -17.79 -4.46
N LEU A 161 8.21 -17.13 -4.77
CA LEU A 161 6.86 -17.70 -4.62
C LEU A 161 6.19 -17.78 -5.98
N HIS A 162 5.30 -18.76 -6.15
CA HIS A 162 4.47 -18.95 -7.32
C HIS A 162 3.00 -18.65 -6.98
N ALA A 163 2.29 -17.92 -7.83
CA ALA A 163 0.89 -17.64 -7.62
C ALA A 163 0.07 -18.93 -7.86
N VAL A 164 -0.83 -19.26 -6.93
CA VAL A 164 -1.74 -20.40 -7.06
C VAL A 164 -2.88 -20.02 -8.01
N THR A 165 -2.65 -20.21 -9.30
CA THR A 165 -3.61 -19.97 -10.39
C THR A 165 -3.25 -20.79 -11.61
N ASP A 166 -4.25 -21.22 -12.38
CA ASP A 166 -4.07 -21.97 -13.64
C ASP A 166 -4.01 -21.04 -14.87
N GLU A 167 -4.19 -19.73 -14.69
CA GLU A 167 -4.32 -18.78 -15.80
C GLU A 167 -2.98 -18.31 -16.37
N PHE A 168 -1.94 -18.25 -15.53
CA PHE A 168 -0.62 -17.74 -15.90
C PHE A 168 0.44 -18.19 -14.89
N ASN A 169 1.70 -18.23 -15.35
CA ASN A 169 2.86 -18.56 -14.54
C ASN A 169 3.45 -17.29 -13.90
N LEU A 170 2.81 -16.79 -12.85
CA LEU A 170 3.26 -15.60 -12.11
C LEU A 170 4.12 -15.98 -10.91
N TYR A 171 5.29 -15.36 -10.82
CA TYR A 171 6.22 -15.54 -9.71
C TYR A 171 6.55 -14.20 -9.06
N LYS A 172 7.07 -14.26 -7.84
CA LYS A 172 7.66 -13.10 -7.19
C LYS A 172 8.93 -13.42 -6.41
N LEU A 173 9.92 -12.55 -6.53
CA LEU A 173 11.04 -12.47 -5.59
C LEU A 173 10.60 -11.66 -4.39
N VAL A 174 10.78 -12.20 -3.18
CA VAL A 174 10.38 -11.53 -1.94
C VAL A 174 11.47 -10.58 -1.48
N ALA A 175 11.19 -9.28 -1.52
CA ALA A 175 12.06 -8.19 -1.07
C ALA A 175 13.57 -8.36 -1.41
N PRO A 176 13.95 -8.64 -2.67
CA PRO A 176 15.34 -9.01 -3.01
C PRO A 176 16.37 -7.91 -2.70
N TYR A 177 16.03 -6.64 -2.92
CA TYR A 177 16.92 -5.52 -2.61
C TYR A 177 17.10 -5.33 -1.09
N ASN A 178 16.03 -5.49 -0.30
CA ASN A 178 16.11 -5.45 1.17
C ASN A 178 17.00 -6.58 1.70
N ALA A 179 16.98 -7.76 1.07
CA ALA A 179 17.88 -8.84 1.46
C ALA A 179 19.38 -8.48 1.31
N ILE A 180 19.73 -7.58 0.39
CA ILE A 180 21.11 -7.06 0.25
C ILE A 180 21.37 -5.89 1.20
N TYR A 181 20.47 -4.89 1.21
CA TYR A 181 20.74 -3.56 1.78
C TYR A 181 19.99 -3.24 3.07
N GLY A 182 19.12 -4.14 3.53
CA GLY A 182 18.29 -3.97 4.72
C GLY A 182 17.23 -2.87 4.57
N ASP A 183 16.72 -2.40 5.70
CA ASP A 183 15.57 -1.48 5.77
C ASP A 183 15.83 -0.12 5.12
N GLU A 184 17.10 0.25 4.90
CA GLU A 184 17.50 1.49 4.23
C GLU A 184 16.96 1.59 2.80
N ILE A 185 16.76 0.46 2.12
CA ILE A 185 16.18 0.42 0.78
C ILE A 185 14.65 0.22 0.80
N GLY A 186 14.11 -0.32 1.90
CA GLY A 186 12.71 -0.69 2.06
C GLY A 186 12.37 -2.07 1.47
N GLU A 187 11.26 -2.66 1.92
CA GLU A 187 10.78 -3.95 1.41
C GLU A 187 9.90 -3.75 0.17
N ALA A 188 10.25 -4.44 -0.92
CA ALA A 188 9.44 -4.46 -2.13
C ALA A 188 9.65 -5.77 -2.93
N ASP A 189 8.56 -6.46 -3.22
CA ASP A 189 8.58 -7.67 -4.05
C ASP A 189 8.77 -7.32 -5.54
N ILE A 190 9.43 -8.20 -6.29
CA ILE A 190 9.53 -8.10 -7.75
C ILE A 190 8.73 -9.24 -8.37
N GLN A 191 7.66 -8.89 -9.08
CA GLN A 191 6.77 -9.85 -9.73
C GLN A 191 7.10 -9.99 -11.22
N PHE A 192 7.07 -11.22 -11.73
CA PHE A 192 7.38 -11.53 -13.12
C PHE A 192 6.62 -12.76 -13.62
N TYR A 193 6.38 -12.79 -14.92
CA TYR A 193 5.77 -13.92 -15.61
C TYR A 193 6.82 -14.77 -16.30
N LEU A 194 6.59 -16.07 -16.31
CA LEU A 194 7.27 -17.02 -17.19
C LEU A 194 6.31 -17.53 -18.26
N ASN A 195 6.87 -18.06 -19.35
CA ASN A 195 6.12 -18.87 -20.32
C ASN A 195 5.88 -20.29 -19.77
N GLU A 196 5.12 -21.11 -20.48
CA GLU A 196 4.85 -22.51 -20.10
C GLU A 196 6.13 -23.36 -20.08
N ASP A 197 7.11 -23.03 -20.92
CA ASP A 197 8.43 -23.67 -20.98
C ASP A 197 9.43 -23.11 -19.94
N TYR A 198 8.94 -22.31 -18.99
CA TYR A 198 9.73 -21.61 -17.97
C TYR A 198 10.73 -20.58 -18.51
N SER A 199 10.65 -20.20 -19.78
CA SER A 199 11.40 -19.07 -20.31
C SER A 199 10.85 -17.74 -19.78
N ALA A 200 11.74 -16.75 -19.61
CA ALA A 200 11.40 -15.40 -19.19
C ALA A 200 10.39 -14.77 -20.15
N LYS A 201 9.30 -14.21 -19.61
CA LYS A 201 8.24 -13.57 -20.41
C LYS A 201 8.26 -12.06 -20.25
N ASP A 202 7.93 -11.56 -19.06
CA ASP A 202 7.90 -10.12 -18.77
C ASP A 202 7.86 -9.87 -17.25
N LEU A 203 8.10 -8.63 -16.80
CA LEU A 203 7.72 -8.21 -15.45
C LEU A 203 6.20 -8.03 -15.35
N ALA A 204 5.65 -8.21 -14.15
CA ALA A 204 4.20 -8.23 -13.97
C ALA A 204 3.52 -6.86 -14.11
N SER A 205 4.30 -5.77 -14.11
CA SER A 205 3.81 -4.40 -14.22
C SER A 205 4.75 -3.56 -15.08
N ALA A 206 4.18 -2.62 -15.83
CA ALA A 206 4.92 -1.64 -16.62
C ALA A 206 4.87 -0.25 -15.98
N GLY A 207 5.76 0.64 -16.42
CA GLY A 207 5.89 1.99 -15.91
C GLY A 207 6.86 2.09 -14.74
N LYS A 208 6.55 2.96 -13.77
CA LYS A 208 7.41 3.26 -12.63
C LYS A 208 7.12 2.28 -11.49
N LEU A 209 8.09 1.46 -11.14
CA LEU A 209 8.01 0.41 -10.13
C LEU A 209 8.90 0.77 -8.95
N ASP A 210 8.27 0.84 -7.79
CA ASP A 210 8.90 1.27 -6.54
C ASP A 210 9.57 0.09 -5.83
N ILE A 211 10.56 -0.50 -6.49
CA ILE A 211 11.26 -1.72 -6.00
C ILE A 211 12.43 -1.41 -5.05
N PHE A 212 12.68 -0.12 -4.78
CA PHE A 212 13.59 0.39 -3.76
C PHE A 212 12.99 1.66 -3.12
N PRO A 213 11.90 1.54 -2.34
CA PRO A 213 11.06 2.65 -1.87
C PRO A 213 11.80 3.81 -1.17
N ASN A 214 12.91 3.51 -0.51
CA ASN A 214 13.64 4.48 0.29
C ASN A 214 14.86 5.09 -0.44
N ALA A 215 15.15 4.68 -1.68
CA ALA A 215 16.35 5.10 -2.41
C ALA A 215 16.18 6.41 -3.20
N GLY A 216 14.95 6.92 -3.34
CA GLY A 216 14.65 8.13 -4.13
C GLY A 216 14.67 7.95 -5.65
N TYR A 217 14.90 6.74 -6.13
CA TYR A 217 14.74 6.34 -7.52
C TYR A 217 13.62 5.30 -7.63
N LYS A 218 13.18 5.00 -8.86
CA LYS A 218 12.32 3.86 -9.20
C LYS A 218 12.86 3.11 -10.39
N MET A 219 12.58 1.81 -10.48
CA MET A 219 12.74 1.08 -11.72
C MET A 219 11.69 1.56 -12.71
N TYR A 220 12.06 1.75 -13.97
CA TYR A 220 11.17 2.09 -15.06
C TYR A 220 11.17 0.96 -16.08
N TRP A 221 10.00 0.33 -16.25
CA TRP A 221 9.82 -0.83 -17.10
C TRP A 221 8.90 -0.53 -18.29
N ASP A 222 9.46 -0.48 -19.49
CA ASP A 222 8.71 -0.30 -20.73
C ASP A 222 9.46 -0.98 -21.89
N THR A 223 9.14 -2.25 -22.11
CA THR A 223 9.70 -3.09 -23.18
C THR A 223 9.25 -2.65 -24.56
N LYS A 224 8.16 -1.87 -24.68
CA LYS A 224 7.61 -1.42 -25.96
C LYS A 224 8.36 -0.21 -26.49
N ASN A 225 8.62 0.79 -25.64
CA ASN A 225 9.27 2.03 -26.04
C ASN A 225 10.80 1.98 -25.85
N TYR A 226 11.30 1.13 -24.95
CA TYR A 226 12.73 1.01 -24.64
C TYR A 226 13.20 -0.47 -24.56
N PRO A 227 12.97 -1.30 -25.59
CA PRO A 227 13.31 -2.75 -25.56
C PRO A 227 14.80 -3.04 -25.32
N ASP A 228 15.68 -2.16 -25.80
CA ASP A 228 17.14 -2.34 -25.62
C ASP A 228 17.59 -2.14 -24.17
N TYR A 229 16.80 -1.42 -23.37
CA TYR A 229 17.10 -1.12 -21.97
C TYR A 229 16.20 -1.86 -20.99
N ASN A 230 15.01 -2.26 -21.43
CA ASN A 230 14.02 -3.00 -20.65
C ASN A 230 13.79 -4.35 -21.32
N ASN A 231 14.45 -5.38 -20.79
CA ASN A 231 14.29 -6.75 -21.29
C ASN A 231 14.52 -7.77 -20.17
N PHE A 232 13.83 -8.89 -20.30
CA PHE A 232 13.87 -9.99 -19.36
C PHE A 232 14.19 -11.28 -20.13
N SER A 233 15.23 -11.98 -19.71
CA SER A 233 15.72 -13.18 -20.40
C SER A 233 16.26 -14.19 -19.39
N ASN A 234 16.41 -15.44 -19.82
CA ASN A 234 17.10 -16.47 -19.04
C ASN A 234 17.88 -17.45 -19.92
N GLU A 235 18.95 -17.99 -19.34
CA GLU A 235 19.66 -19.16 -19.84
C GLU A 235 19.63 -20.22 -18.75
N GLY A 236 18.78 -21.24 -18.92
CA GLY A 236 18.52 -22.23 -17.89
C GLY A 236 17.94 -21.59 -16.63
N ASP A 237 18.60 -21.83 -15.49
CA ASP A 237 18.21 -21.36 -14.17
C ASP A 237 18.66 -19.93 -13.83
N ILE A 238 19.34 -19.24 -14.77
CA ILE A 238 19.86 -17.88 -14.57
C ILE A 238 19.00 -16.89 -15.36
N PHE A 239 18.39 -15.97 -14.63
CA PHE A 239 17.50 -14.93 -15.13
C PHE A 239 18.15 -13.56 -15.03
N VAL A 240 17.97 -12.72 -16.05
CA VAL A 240 18.56 -11.37 -16.12
C VAL A 240 17.51 -10.37 -16.55
N VAL A 241 17.42 -9.26 -15.81
CA VAL A 241 16.54 -8.13 -16.09
C VAL A 241 17.39 -6.88 -16.26
N ASN A 242 17.42 -6.33 -17.47
CA ASN A 242 17.96 -5.00 -17.74
C ASN A 242 16.82 -3.99 -17.62
N PHE A 243 17.07 -2.84 -17.01
CA PHE A 243 16.02 -1.82 -16.85
C PHE A 243 16.55 -0.38 -16.88
N LEU A 244 15.62 0.58 -17.01
CA LEU A 244 15.88 2.01 -16.83
C LEU A 244 15.55 2.45 -15.40
N LEU A 245 16.22 3.50 -14.91
CA LEU A 245 15.91 4.18 -13.66
C LEU A 245 15.22 5.50 -13.90
N THR A 246 14.41 5.95 -12.94
CA THR A 246 13.85 7.30 -12.92
C THR A 246 13.83 7.89 -11.52
N ASP A 247 14.05 9.19 -11.40
CA ASP A 247 13.83 10.01 -10.19
C ASP A 247 12.49 10.75 -10.24
N ASP A 248 11.56 10.23 -11.05
CA ASP A 248 10.30 10.83 -11.50
C ASP A 248 10.41 11.95 -12.55
N LYS A 249 11.60 12.54 -12.77
CA LYS A 249 11.81 13.63 -13.74
C LYS A 249 12.50 13.15 -15.01
N ASP A 250 13.59 12.40 -14.83
CA ASP A 250 14.48 11.97 -15.90
C ASP A 250 14.54 10.43 -15.98
N LEU A 251 15.08 9.92 -17.09
CA LEU A 251 15.37 8.49 -17.30
C LEU A 251 16.87 8.27 -17.45
N PHE A 252 17.38 7.24 -16.77
CA PHE A 252 18.79 6.87 -16.75
C PHE A 252 18.95 5.37 -17.06
N PRO A 253 20.08 4.94 -17.66
CA PRO A 253 20.45 3.53 -17.68
C PRO A 253 20.49 2.97 -16.26
N GLY A 254 19.70 1.92 -15.99
CA GLY A 254 19.56 1.32 -14.66
C GLY A 254 20.45 0.12 -14.42
N GLY A 255 21.31 -0.26 -15.36
CA GLY A 255 22.07 -1.50 -15.26
C GLY A 255 21.16 -2.72 -15.34
N TYR A 256 21.39 -3.70 -14.48
CA TYR A 256 20.61 -4.93 -14.42
C TYR A 256 20.56 -5.50 -13.00
N PHE A 257 19.61 -6.39 -12.78
CA PHE A 257 19.73 -7.41 -11.73
C PHE A 257 19.64 -8.79 -12.38
N SER A 258 20.14 -9.79 -11.66
CA SER A 258 20.01 -11.19 -12.07
C SER A 258 19.69 -12.07 -10.88
N PHE A 259 19.11 -13.24 -11.15
CA PHE A 259 18.94 -14.25 -10.13
C PHE A 259 19.16 -15.65 -10.69
N LYS A 260 19.78 -16.50 -9.88
CA LYS A 260 19.92 -17.92 -10.15
C LYS A 260 18.96 -18.70 -9.26
N TRP A 261 18.07 -19.49 -9.86
CA TRP A 261 17.01 -20.18 -9.14
C TRP A 261 17.43 -21.59 -8.72
N ASP A 262 17.50 -21.80 -7.40
CA ASP A 262 17.77 -23.11 -6.81
C ASP A 262 16.66 -24.10 -7.16
N LYS A 263 17.06 -25.26 -7.71
CA LYS A 263 16.13 -26.34 -8.12
C LYS A 263 15.07 -25.86 -9.11
N TRP A 264 15.47 -25.01 -10.06
CA TRP A 264 14.62 -24.46 -11.11
C TRP A 264 13.72 -25.53 -11.77
N PRO A 265 12.39 -25.30 -11.86
CA PRO A 265 11.44 -26.29 -12.39
C PRO A 265 11.59 -26.59 -13.89
N GLY A 266 12.29 -25.74 -14.66
CA GLY A 266 12.50 -25.92 -16.10
C GLY A 266 13.55 -26.98 -16.49
N ASN A 267 14.30 -27.54 -15.54
CA ASN A 267 15.27 -28.63 -15.79
C ASN A 267 14.63 -30.03 -15.94
N LYS A 268 13.31 -30.11 -16.22
CA LYS A 268 12.58 -31.39 -16.35
C LYS A 268 12.71 -32.02 -17.74
#